data_AF-A0A931JZP1-F1
#
_entry.id   AF-A0A931JZP1-F1
#
_cell.length_a   1.000
_cell.length_b   1.000
_cell.length_c   1.000
_cell.angle_alpha   90.00
_cell.angle_beta   90.00
_cell.angle_gamma   90.00
#
_symmetry.space_group_name_H-M   'P 1'
#
loop_
_entity.id
_entity.type
_entity.pdbx_description
1 polymer ?
#
loop_
_entity_poly.entity_id
_entity_poly.type
_entity_poly.pdbx_seq_one_letter_code
_entity_poly.pdbx_strand_id
1 'polypeptide(L)'
;MFTLCRQLLAILASIAALAAPLLAVRAASAQPVTLACLWDEDTLAYETKKFPGLADVITGRFERNPDEYYRLRLSRVTAQIDKTPSELSLYDDAAVACDRLHNDADAITWMDRKRAAMSALPAAAQDTPETREHWYRYHANLGTFYVHQWLRSGANHADIDALRRSDAELVEALTLNPDAHFGRERYQLGAVRWLIALATDPDHTDATLYDFIADGHAGDLWPGRPPRDGPSPKLDPADAVRGFSGLIVLGDAWQSVDVYWALRQALVADGDQPTAYLAELRANELLAAGRKSLAPTFLISHTVGRGAALEVSDANKLIARDYFARARVAADQWCVNRLTYMALPLASGDHPDTNPNFWQDWTDNPPAPPVPDYSEKALSRAMLGAGVGLLVILSGIAVVVWIVVRNLRR
;
A
#
# COMPACT_ATOMS: atom_id res chain seq x y z
N MET A 1 -22.82 51.62 0.30
CA MET A 1 -21.63 51.17 1.04
C MET A 1 -21.96 50.17 2.15
N PHE A 2 -22.94 50.45 3.02
CA PHE A 2 -23.34 49.53 4.12
C PHE A 2 -23.90 48.17 3.66
N THR A 3 -24.64 48.11 2.55
CA THR A 3 -25.22 46.86 2.02
C THR A 3 -24.17 45.90 1.48
N LEU A 4 -23.13 46.44 0.82
CA LEU A 4 -22.02 45.65 0.27
C LEU A 4 -21.17 45.03 1.38
N CYS A 5 -20.97 45.77 2.47
CA CYS A 5 -20.22 45.31 3.65
C CYS A 5 -20.95 44.16 4.38
N ARG A 6 -22.28 44.22 4.48
CA ARG A 6 -23.10 43.12 5.03
C ARG A 6 -23.07 41.85 4.17
N GLN A 7 -23.11 41.99 2.84
CA GLN A 7 -23.03 40.84 1.93
C GLN A 7 -21.64 40.17 1.98
N LEU A 8 -20.57 40.96 2.05
CA LEU A 8 -19.20 40.46 2.23
C LEU A 8 -19.01 39.71 3.57
N LEU A 9 -19.56 40.24 4.67
CA LEU A 9 -19.51 39.58 5.97
C LEU A 9 -20.31 38.27 5.99
N ALA A 10 -21.47 38.21 5.32
CA ALA A 10 -22.25 36.98 5.22
C ALA A 10 -21.54 35.90 4.36
N ILE A 11 -20.87 36.28 3.28
CA ILE A 11 -20.07 35.36 2.45
C ILE A 11 -18.88 34.83 3.25
N LEU A 12 -18.16 35.69 3.98
CA LEU A 12 -17.04 35.28 4.83
C LEU A 12 -17.47 34.37 5.99
N ALA A 13 -18.63 34.63 6.60
CA ALA A 13 -19.18 33.76 7.64
C ALA A 13 -19.59 32.38 7.10
N SER A 14 -20.17 32.32 5.89
CA SER A 14 -20.49 31.04 5.23
C SER A 14 -19.25 30.26 4.80
N ILE A 15 -18.19 30.95 4.36
CA ILE A 15 -16.89 30.31 4.06
C ILE A 15 -16.24 29.77 5.34
N ALA A 16 -16.30 30.52 6.46
CA ALA A 16 -15.79 30.07 7.74
C ALA A 16 -16.60 28.89 8.33
N ALA A 17 -17.93 28.88 8.15
CA ALA A 17 -18.79 27.77 8.59
C ALA A 17 -18.59 26.49 7.75
N LEU A 18 -18.23 26.61 6.48
CA LEU A 18 -17.83 25.48 5.62
C LEU A 18 -16.39 24.99 5.89
N ALA A 19 -15.52 25.84 6.44
CA ALA A 19 -14.14 25.49 6.79
C ALA A 19 -14.00 24.83 8.17
N ALA A 20 -14.94 25.06 9.09
CA ALA A 20 -14.89 24.52 10.45
C ALA A 20 -14.92 22.98 10.55
N PRO A 21 -15.66 22.22 9.71
CA PRO A 21 -15.57 20.75 9.70
C PRO A 21 -14.28 20.24 9.03
N LEU A 22 -13.63 21.04 8.18
CA LEU A 22 -12.38 20.68 7.48
C LEU A 22 -11.15 20.77 8.39
N LEU A 23 -11.19 21.59 9.45
CA LEU A 23 -10.09 21.75 10.41
C LEU A 23 -10.16 20.76 11.59
N ALA A 24 -11.33 20.18 11.89
CA ALA A 24 -11.51 19.25 13.01
C ALA A 24 -11.03 17.80 12.73
N VAL A 25 -10.71 17.44 11.48
CA VAL A 25 -10.27 16.08 11.10
C VAL A 25 -8.74 15.89 11.28
N ARG A 26 -7.99 16.92 11.66
CA ARG A 26 -6.51 16.86 11.65
C ARG A 26 -5.83 16.22 12.87
N ALA A 27 -6.57 15.77 13.87
CA ALA A 27 -6.04 14.86 14.88
C ALA A 27 -6.25 13.40 14.44
N ALA A 28 -5.84 13.08 13.20
CA ALA A 28 -5.64 11.68 12.84
C ALA A 28 -4.49 11.18 13.72
N SER A 29 -4.80 10.32 14.68
CA SER A 29 -3.78 9.53 15.37
C SER A 29 -2.88 8.95 14.30
N ALA A 30 -1.56 9.18 14.44
CA ALA A 30 -0.59 8.59 13.54
C ALA A 30 -0.70 7.07 13.72
N GLN A 31 -1.52 6.44 12.88
CA GLN A 31 -1.64 5.00 12.91
C GLN A 31 -0.26 4.41 12.59
N PRO A 32 0.25 3.51 13.43
CA PRO A 32 1.54 2.89 13.18
C PRO A 32 1.50 2.21 11.82
N VAL A 33 2.55 2.41 11.06
CA VAL A 33 2.76 1.75 9.78
C VAL A 33 2.98 0.27 10.02
N THR A 34 2.22 -0.58 9.34
CA THR A 34 2.29 -2.05 9.36
C THR A 34 2.95 -2.59 8.10
N LEU A 35 3.57 -3.77 8.14
CA LEU A 35 4.45 -4.28 7.06
C LEU A 35 4.11 -5.71 6.62
N ALA A 36 2.93 -6.21 6.94
CA ALA A 36 2.74 -7.64 7.02
C ALA A 36 1.35 -8.11 6.55
N CYS A 37 1.35 -9.11 5.66
CA CYS A 37 0.18 -9.62 4.96
C CYS A 37 -0.72 -10.44 5.88
N LEU A 38 -2.03 -10.24 5.74
CA LEU A 38 -3.05 -10.98 6.48
C LEU A 38 -3.68 -12.02 5.56
N TRP A 39 -4.11 -13.15 6.12
CA TRP A 39 -4.77 -14.25 5.44
C TRP A 39 -6.17 -14.43 5.98
N ASP A 40 -7.16 -14.04 5.20
CA ASP A 40 -8.60 -14.16 5.47
C ASP A 40 -9.38 -14.36 4.15
N GLU A 41 -10.71 -14.43 4.23
CA GLU A 41 -11.59 -14.48 3.04
C GLU A 41 -11.35 -13.31 2.06
N ASP A 42 -11.01 -12.11 2.54
CA ASP A 42 -10.76 -10.94 1.69
C ASP A 42 -9.52 -11.15 0.83
N THR A 43 -8.48 -11.75 1.40
CA THR A 43 -7.21 -12.02 0.71
C THR A 43 -7.41 -12.99 -0.46
N LEU A 44 -8.19 -14.04 -0.25
CA LEU A 44 -8.58 -14.99 -1.31
C LEU A 44 -9.44 -14.31 -2.38
N ALA A 45 -10.36 -13.44 -1.98
CA ALA A 45 -11.15 -12.63 -2.91
C ALA A 45 -10.26 -11.68 -3.74
N TYR A 46 -9.21 -11.13 -3.14
CA TYR A 46 -8.24 -10.29 -3.84
C TYR A 46 -7.39 -11.06 -4.85
N GLU A 47 -6.98 -12.27 -4.52
CA GLU A 47 -6.19 -13.12 -5.42
C GLU A 47 -7.00 -13.63 -6.62
N THR A 48 -8.31 -13.80 -6.44
CA THR A 48 -9.22 -14.14 -7.54
C THR A 48 -9.58 -12.93 -8.41
N LYS A 49 -9.53 -11.72 -7.84
CA LYS A 49 -9.64 -10.45 -8.58
C LYS A 49 -8.31 -10.10 -9.26
N LYS A 50 -8.37 -9.17 -10.23
CA LYS A 50 -7.15 -8.58 -10.79
C LYS A 50 -6.51 -7.66 -9.75
N PHE A 51 -5.26 -7.95 -9.37
CA PHE A 51 -4.46 -7.10 -8.48
C PHE A 51 -4.46 -5.63 -8.97
N PRO A 52 -4.57 -4.63 -8.09
CA PRO A 52 -4.60 -3.22 -8.49
C PRO A 52 -3.39 -2.84 -9.35
N GLY A 53 -3.57 -1.91 -10.29
CA GLY A 53 -2.45 -1.38 -11.06
C GLY A 53 -1.48 -0.59 -10.16
N LEU A 54 -0.20 -0.50 -10.53
CA LEU A 54 0.81 0.20 -9.72
C LEU A 54 0.43 1.65 -9.40
N ALA A 55 -0.22 2.36 -10.33
CA ALA A 55 -0.71 3.71 -10.08
C ALA A 55 -1.78 3.74 -8.97
N ASP A 56 -2.67 2.75 -8.91
CA ASP A 56 -3.69 2.63 -7.86
C ASP A 56 -3.04 2.29 -6.51
N VAL A 57 -2.06 1.37 -6.50
CA VAL A 57 -1.26 1.01 -5.31
C VAL A 57 -0.53 2.24 -4.74
N ILE A 58 0.16 2.98 -5.61
CA ILE A 58 0.95 4.16 -5.22
C ILE A 58 0.04 5.30 -4.73
N THR A 59 -1.13 5.47 -5.34
CA THR A 59 -2.05 6.55 -4.98
C THR A 59 -3.01 6.19 -3.85
N GLY A 60 -3.02 4.95 -3.36
CA GLY A 60 -3.91 4.51 -2.28
C GLY A 60 -5.33 4.18 -2.73
N ARG A 61 -5.53 3.92 -4.03
CA ARG A 61 -6.83 3.59 -4.62
C ARG A 61 -7.07 2.08 -4.65
N PHE A 62 -7.21 1.48 -3.48
CA PHE A 62 -7.56 0.07 -3.33
C PHE A 62 -8.49 -0.11 -2.14
N GLU A 63 -9.22 -1.22 -2.11
CA GLU A 63 -10.24 -1.46 -1.10
C GLU A 63 -9.66 -1.50 0.32
N ARG A 64 -10.35 -0.84 1.23
CA ARG A 64 -10.10 -0.81 2.68
C ARG A 64 -11.45 -0.81 3.37
N ASN A 65 -11.60 -1.59 4.42
CA ASN A 65 -12.86 -1.76 5.13
C ASN A 65 -12.85 -0.97 6.45
N PRO A 66 -13.99 -0.39 6.88
CA PRO A 66 -14.09 0.31 8.17
C PRO A 66 -14.11 -0.67 9.35
N ASP A 67 -13.78 -0.24 10.57
CA ASP A 67 -13.81 -1.12 11.77
C ASP A 67 -15.11 -1.92 11.92
N GLU A 68 -16.26 -1.32 11.60
CA GLU A 68 -17.57 -1.96 11.78
C GLU A 68 -17.71 -3.24 10.94
N TYR A 69 -17.07 -3.27 9.78
CA TYR A 69 -16.92 -4.48 8.98
C TYR A 69 -16.29 -5.61 9.80
N TYR A 70 -15.13 -5.34 10.39
CA TYR A 70 -14.39 -6.33 11.15
C TYR A 70 -15.11 -6.73 12.45
N ARG A 71 -15.86 -5.82 13.09
CA ARG A 71 -16.69 -6.16 14.26
C ARG A 71 -17.81 -7.13 13.91
N LEU A 72 -18.52 -6.89 12.81
CA LEU A 72 -19.58 -7.77 12.33
C LEU A 72 -19.02 -9.12 11.89
N ARG A 73 -17.90 -9.13 11.14
CA ARG A 73 -17.18 -10.37 10.79
C ARG A 73 -16.82 -11.15 12.04
N LEU A 74 -16.13 -10.52 13.01
CA LEU A 74 -15.68 -11.18 14.24
C LEU A 74 -16.85 -11.81 15.03
N SER A 75 -17.96 -11.07 15.17
CA SER A 75 -19.18 -11.56 15.82
C SER A 75 -19.74 -12.80 15.11
N ARG A 76 -19.89 -12.72 13.79
CA ARG A 76 -20.37 -13.82 12.94
C ARG A 76 -19.49 -15.05 13.05
N VAL A 77 -18.19 -14.92 12.78
CA VAL A 77 -17.28 -16.08 12.71
C VAL A 77 -17.09 -16.71 14.09
N THR A 78 -17.10 -15.93 15.17
CA THR A 78 -17.08 -16.47 16.55
C THR A 78 -18.29 -17.38 16.80
N ALA A 79 -19.49 -16.92 16.45
CA ALA A 79 -20.71 -17.71 16.62
C ALA A 79 -20.78 -18.94 15.70
N GLN A 80 -20.07 -18.92 14.57
CA GLN A 80 -19.94 -20.07 13.68
C GLN A 80 -18.94 -21.09 14.22
N ILE A 81 -17.77 -20.66 14.70
CA ILE A 81 -16.76 -21.53 15.31
C ILE A 81 -17.34 -22.34 16.48
N ASP A 82 -18.21 -21.74 17.29
CA ASP A 82 -18.88 -22.45 18.38
C ASP A 82 -19.75 -23.63 17.90
N LYS A 83 -20.23 -23.58 16.65
CA LYS A 83 -21.06 -24.61 16.01
C LYS A 83 -20.22 -25.58 15.16
N THR A 84 -19.22 -25.07 14.47
CA THR A 84 -18.39 -25.78 13.50
C THR A 84 -16.90 -25.58 13.80
N PRO A 85 -16.39 -26.06 14.96
CA PRO A 85 -15.02 -25.76 15.40
C PRO A 85 -13.92 -26.34 14.49
N SER A 86 -14.27 -27.24 13.56
CA SER A 86 -13.39 -27.80 12.54
C SER A 86 -13.28 -26.94 11.28
N GLU A 87 -14.08 -25.88 11.11
CA GLU A 87 -13.96 -24.95 9.98
C GLU A 87 -12.82 -23.96 10.23
N LEU A 88 -11.60 -24.38 9.86
CA LEU A 88 -10.35 -23.70 10.22
C LEU A 88 -10.19 -22.29 9.63
N SER A 89 -10.84 -21.99 8.49
CA SER A 89 -10.80 -20.65 7.88
C SER A 89 -11.46 -19.58 8.75
N LEU A 90 -12.45 -19.95 9.56
CA LEU A 90 -13.13 -19.01 10.45
C LEU A 90 -12.19 -18.42 11.51
N TYR A 91 -11.19 -19.19 11.95
CA TYR A 91 -10.20 -18.71 12.91
C TYR A 91 -9.26 -17.68 12.30
N ASP A 92 -8.93 -17.84 11.01
CA ASP A 92 -8.14 -16.85 10.27
C ASP A 92 -8.92 -15.54 10.16
N ASP A 93 -10.20 -15.59 9.77
CA ASP A 93 -11.06 -14.42 9.70
C ASP A 93 -11.23 -13.73 11.06
N ALA A 94 -11.36 -14.50 12.14
CA ALA A 94 -11.45 -13.98 13.50
C ALA A 94 -10.16 -13.26 13.91
N ALA A 95 -9.00 -13.89 13.67
CA ALA A 95 -7.70 -13.33 14.02
C ALA A 95 -7.39 -12.05 13.23
N VAL A 96 -7.63 -12.07 11.91
CA VAL A 96 -7.44 -10.89 11.05
C VAL A 96 -8.40 -9.77 11.44
N ALA A 97 -9.66 -10.07 11.76
CA ALA A 97 -10.58 -9.06 12.27
C ALA A 97 -10.09 -8.42 13.58
N CYS A 98 -9.56 -9.21 14.53
CA CYS A 98 -8.94 -8.69 15.75
C CYS A 98 -7.73 -7.78 15.44
N ASP A 99 -6.85 -8.18 14.53
CA ASP A 99 -5.71 -7.35 14.12
C ASP A 99 -6.14 -6.03 13.46
N ARG A 100 -7.14 -6.08 12.57
CA ARG A 100 -7.70 -4.88 11.93
C ARG A 100 -8.41 -3.95 12.90
N LEU A 101 -8.90 -4.49 14.02
CA LEU A 101 -9.44 -3.74 15.15
C LEU A 101 -8.37 -3.30 16.16
N HIS A 102 -7.09 -3.50 15.83
CA HIS A 102 -5.93 -3.15 16.65
C HIS A 102 -5.87 -3.88 17.99
N ASN A 103 -6.36 -5.12 18.01
CA ASN A 103 -6.32 -6.00 19.16
C ASN A 103 -5.38 -7.17 18.90
N ASP A 104 -4.07 -6.86 18.90
CA ASP A 104 -2.99 -7.80 18.56
C ASP A 104 -3.00 -9.05 19.46
N ALA A 105 -3.27 -8.86 20.77
CA ALA A 105 -3.28 -9.94 21.74
C ALA A 105 -4.41 -10.95 21.45
N ASP A 106 -5.59 -10.47 21.09
CA ASP A 106 -6.70 -11.35 20.74
C ASP A 106 -6.46 -12.02 19.37
N ALA A 107 -5.82 -11.32 18.41
CA ALA A 107 -5.43 -11.92 17.14
C ALA A 107 -4.49 -13.12 17.34
N ILE A 108 -3.46 -12.97 18.17
CA ILE A 108 -2.55 -14.06 18.55
C ILE A 108 -3.31 -15.19 19.30
N THR A 109 -4.21 -14.83 20.20
CA THR A 109 -5.05 -15.80 20.93
C THR A 109 -5.92 -16.64 19.98
N TRP A 110 -6.47 -16.03 18.93
CA TRP A 110 -7.22 -16.77 17.90
C TRP A 110 -6.33 -17.75 17.13
N MET A 111 -5.07 -17.40 16.87
CA MET A 111 -4.11 -18.34 16.28
C MET A 111 -3.85 -19.52 17.21
N ASP A 112 -3.66 -19.31 18.51
CA ASP A 112 -3.53 -20.40 19.48
C ASP A 112 -4.76 -21.33 19.48
N ARG A 113 -5.96 -20.78 19.37
CA ARG A 113 -7.20 -21.56 19.21
C ARG A 113 -7.22 -22.35 17.90
N LYS A 114 -6.79 -21.75 16.79
CA LYS A 114 -6.67 -22.43 15.48
C LYS A 114 -5.70 -23.61 15.58
N ARG A 115 -4.53 -23.42 16.19
CA ARG A 115 -3.55 -24.48 16.43
C ARG A 115 -4.17 -25.65 17.19
N ALA A 116 -4.88 -25.37 18.28
CA ALA A 116 -5.56 -26.39 19.06
C ALA A 116 -6.62 -27.15 18.24
N ALA A 117 -7.41 -26.44 17.42
CA ALA A 117 -8.40 -27.05 16.52
C ALA A 117 -7.73 -27.95 15.46
N MET A 118 -6.63 -27.51 14.86
CA MET A 118 -5.85 -28.32 13.90
C MET A 118 -5.26 -29.57 14.56
N SER A 119 -4.71 -29.45 15.77
CA SER A 119 -4.16 -30.60 16.51
C SER A 119 -5.24 -31.60 16.95
N ALA A 120 -6.48 -31.17 17.10
CA ALA A 120 -7.60 -32.03 17.47
C ALA A 120 -8.21 -32.79 16.27
N LEU A 121 -7.80 -32.47 15.03
CA LEU A 121 -8.26 -33.20 13.85
C LEU A 121 -7.87 -34.68 13.92
N PRO A 122 -8.69 -35.60 13.35
CA PRO A 122 -8.30 -37.00 13.20
C PRO A 122 -6.96 -37.14 12.48
N ALA A 123 -6.14 -38.12 12.86
CA ALA A 123 -4.80 -38.31 12.28
C ALA A 123 -4.81 -38.37 10.74
N ALA A 124 -5.83 -38.99 10.14
CA ALA A 124 -5.99 -39.06 8.69
C ALA A 124 -6.23 -37.70 8.00
N ALA A 125 -6.65 -36.68 8.75
CA ALA A 125 -6.88 -35.31 8.27
C ALA A 125 -5.72 -34.35 8.60
N GLN A 126 -4.72 -34.77 9.38
CA GLN A 126 -3.63 -33.88 9.80
C GLN A 126 -2.59 -33.60 8.70
N ASP A 127 -2.43 -34.52 7.74
CA ASP A 127 -1.45 -34.41 6.65
C ASP A 127 -2.11 -34.44 5.27
N THR A 128 -3.12 -33.61 5.07
CA THR A 128 -3.72 -33.37 3.74
C THR A 128 -3.17 -32.07 3.16
N PRO A 129 -3.23 -31.86 1.83
CA PRO A 129 -2.90 -30.57 1.23
C PRO A 129 -3.67 -29.40 1.85
N GLU A 130 -4.95 -29.61 2.20
CA GLU A 130 -5.82 -28.60 2.82
C GLU A 130 -5.33 -28.24 4.23
N THR A 131 -4.99 -29.23 5.06
CA THR A 131 -4.46 -28.96 6.41
C THR A 131 -3.07 -28.32 6.36
N ARG A 132 -2.22 -28.71 5.40
CA ARG A 132 -0.92 -28.05 5.17
C ARG A 132 -1.09 -26.59 4.77
N GLU A 133 -2.08 -26.26 3.94
CA GLU A 133 -2.42 -24.88 3.62
C GLU A 133 -2.88 -24.10 4.87
N HIS A 134 -3.66 -24.72 5.77
CA HIS A 134 -4.04 -24.07 7.03
C HIS A 134 -2.87 -23.84 7.98
N TRP A 135 -1.89 -24.74 8.03
CA TRP A 135 -0.64 -24.53 8.78
C TRP A 135 0.18 -23.39 8.20
N TYR A 136 0.28 -23.33 6.87
CA TYR A 136 0.93 -22.23 6.19
C TYR A 136 0.28 -20.87 6.55
N ARG A 137 -1.05 -20.77 6.41
CA ARG A 137 -1.82 -19.57 6.81
C ARG A 137 -1.67 -19.25 8.30
N TYR A 138 -1.58 -20.29 9.15
CA TYR A 138 -1.35 -20.12 10.59
C TYR A 138 -0.04 -19.39 10.85
N HIS A 139 1.06 -19.88 10.28
CA HIS A 139 2.38 -19.31 10.45
C HIS A 139 2.50 -17.92 9.80
N ALA A 140 1.93 -17.72 8.61
CA ALA A 140 1.92 -16.42 7.94
C ALA A 140 1.18 -15.35 8.78
N ASN A 141 -0.04 -15.64 9.24
CA ASN A 141 -0.82 -14.73 10.08
C ASN A 141 -0.13 -14.45 11.42
N LEU A 142 0.33 -15.49 12.11
CA LEU A 142 0.96 -15.32 13.42
C LEU A 142 2.24 -14.50 13.32
N GLY A 143 3.06 -14.76 12.28
CA GLY A 143 4.22 -13.94 11.96
C GLY A 143 3.86 -12.48 11.75
N THR A 144 2.80 -12.21 10.99
CA THR A 144 2.26 -10.86 10.77
C THR A 144 1.84 -10.16 12.06
N PHE A 145 1.05 -10.83 12.90
CA PHE A 145 0.53 -10.23 14.14
C PHE A 145 1.64 -9.82 15.10
N TYR A 146 2.73 -10.57 15.16
CA TYR A 146 3.88 -10.16 15.98
C TYR A 146 4.55 -8.88 15.46
N VAL A 147 4.63 -8.65 14.15
CA VAL A 147 5.13 -7.38 13.59
C VAL A 147 4.21 -6.24 13.96
N HIS A 148 2.89 -6.42 13.81
CA HIS A 148 1.90 -5.40 14.14
C HIS A 148 1.91 -5.05 15.63
N GLN A 149 2.00 -6.05 16.49
CA GLN A 149 2.16 -5.86 17.93
C GLN A 149 3.39 -5.01 18.25
N TRP A 150 4.54 -5.31 17.64
CA TRP A 150 5.78 -4.54 17.85
C TRP A 150 5.63 -3.08 17.43
N LEU A 151 5.06 -2.85 16.24
CA LEU A 151 4.85 -1.50 15.69
C LEU A 151 3.87 -0.69 16.54
N ARG A 152 2.73 -1.28 16.93
CA ARG A 152 1.71 -0.64 17.77
C ARG A 152 2.18 -0.41 19.20
N SER A 153 3.12 -1.21 19.68
CA SER A 153 3.82 -1.00 20.95
C SER A 153 4.92 0.07 20.88
N GLY A 154 5.01 0.78 19.75
CA GLY A 154 5.90 1.93 19.58
C GLY A 154 7.17 1.66 18.78
N ALA A 155 7.27 0.50 18.12
CA ALA A 155 8.42 0.13 17.29
C ALA A 155 9.75 0.29 18.04
N ASN A 156 9.83 -0.26 19.26
CA ASN A 156 11.00 -0.08 20.13
C ASN A 156 12.14 -1.00 19.68
N HIS A 157 13.20 -0.45 19.07
CA HIS A 157 14.37 -1.22 18.63
C HIS A 157 15.16 -1.86 19.80
N ALA A 158 14.93 -1.46 21.06
CA ALA A 158 15.52 -2.13 22.21
C ALA A 158 14.75 -3.42 22.61
N ASP A 159 13.53 -3.60 22.13
CA ASP A 159 12.67 -4.77 22.39
C ASP A 159 12.18 -5.36 21.06
N ILE A 160 12.91 -6.37 20.58
CA ILE A 160 12.69 -7.01 19.28
C ILE A 160 12.19 -8.45 19.40
N ASP A 161 11.72 -8.87 20.58
CA ASP A 161 11.30 -10.26 20.79
C ASP A 161 10.11 -10.64 19.91
N ALA A 162 9.16 -9.73 19.72
CA ALA A 162 8.07 -9.91 18.77
C ALA A 162 8.57 -10.03 17.32
N LEU A 163 9.55 -9.23 16.90
CA LEU A 163 10.17 -9.37 15.56
C LEU A 163 10.86 -10.73 15.38
N ARG A 164 11.56 -11.23 16.40
CA ARG A 164 12.19 -12.57 16.34
C ARG A 164 11.16 -13.69 16.25
N ARG A 165 10.04 -13.57 16.96
CA ARG A 165 8.93 -14.51 16.81
C ARG A 165 8.35 -14.44 15.40
N SER A 166 8.16 -13.23 14.88
CA SER A 166 7.71 -13.04 13.50
C SER A 166 8.62 -13.72 12.48
N ASP A 167 9.94 -13.54 12.61
CA ASP A 167 10.94 -14.19 11.74
C ASP A 167 10.78 -15.72 11.74
N ALA A 168 10.71 -16.32 12.92
CA ALA A 168 10.56 -17.76 13.06
C ALA A 168 9.26 -18.29 12.40
N GLU A 169 8.13 -17.62 12.64
CA GLU A 169 6.84 -18.02 12.05
C GLU A 169 6.86 -17.85 10.52
N LEU A 170 7.42 -16.77 9.99
CA LEU A 170 7.50 -16.55 8.54
C LEU A 170 8.44 -17.53 7.84
N VAL A 171 9.50 -17.99 8.51
CA VAL A 171 10.36 -19.07 8.01
C VAL A 171 9.58 -20.39 7.91
N GLU A 172 8.76 -20.73 8.90
CA GLU A 172 7.90 -21.93 8.84
C GLU A 172 6.86 -21.81 7.72
N ALA A 173 6.24 -20.63 7.56
CA ALA A 173 5.30 -20.37 6.47
C ALA A 173 5.95 -20.60 5.10
N LEU A 174 7.14 -20.04 4.86
CA LEU A 174 7.89 -20.22 3.61
C LEU A 174 8.38 -21.65 3.40
N THR A 175 8.63 -22.39 4.48
CA THR A 175 8.98 -23.82 4.41
C THR A 175 7.80 -24.66 3.92
N LEU A 176 6.59 -24.32 4.35
CA LEU A 176 5.37 -25.02 3.95
C LEU A 176 4.95 -24.66 2.51
N ASN A 177 5.02 -23.38 2.15
CA ASN A 177 4.62 -22.90 0.84
C ASN A 177 5.56 -21.76 0.35
N PRO A 178 6.70 -22.10 -0.28
CA PRO A 178 7.70 -21.10 -0.65
C PRO A 178 7.23 -20.17 -1.77
N ASP A 179 6.29 -20.61 -2.61
CA ASP A 179 5.76 -19.88 -3.76
C ASP A 179 4.38 -19.26 -3.48
N ALA A 180 3.93 -19.29 -2.22
CA ALA A 180 2.67 -18.70 -1.83
C ALA A 180 2.59 -17.25 -2.30
N HIS A 181 1.38 -16.82 -2.67
CA HIS A 181 1.07 -15.41 -2.85
C HIS A 181 1.99 -14.65 -3.82
N PHE A 182 2.59 -15.36 -4.78
CA PHE A 182 3.55 -14.78 -5.71
C PHE A 182 4.87 -14.31 -5.06
N GLY A 183 5.29 -15.00 -3.99
CA GLY A 183 6.55 -14.76 -3.30
C GLY A 183 6.55 -13.58 -2.33
N ARG A 184 5.37 -13.06 -1.93
CA ARG A 184 5.24 -11.89 -1.04
C ARG A 184 5.86 -12.11 0.34
N GLU A 185 5.71 -13.31 0.91
CA GLU A 185 6.18 -13.66 2.25
C GLU A 185 7.69 -13.47 2.38
N ARG A 186 8.43 -13.63 1.28
CA ARG A 186 9.88 -13.41 1.24
C ARG A 186 10.25 -11.95 1.49
N TYR A 187 9.45 -11.03 0.94
CA TYR A 187 9.63 -9.58 1.16
C TYR A 187 9.20 -9.16 2.55
N GLN A 188 8.16 -9.80 3.10
CA GLN A 188 7.75 -9.60 4.48
C GLN A 188 8.84 -10.08 5.46
N LEU A 189 9.37 -11.30 5.27
CA LEU A 189 10.49 -11.81 6.06
C LEU A 189 11.73 -10.92 5.90
N GLY A 190 12.01 -10.45 4.68
CA GLY A 190 13.06 -9.47 4.40
C GLY A 190 12.89 -8.18 5.20
N ALA A 191 11.66 -7.67 5.30
CA ALA A 191 11.36 -6.49 6.10
C ALA A 191 11.53 -6.74 7.60
N VAL A 192 11.10 -7.89 8.12
CA VAL A 192 11.31 -8.27 9.52
C VAL A 192 12.80 -8.37 9.86
N ARG A 193 13.58 -9.04 9.00
CA ARG A 193 15.03 -9.16 9.19
C ARG A 193 15.77 -7.85 9.07
N TRP A 194 15.34 -6.98 8.17
CA TRP A 194 15.85 -5.62 8.08
C TRP A 194 15.61 -4.86 9.39
N LEU A 195 14.41 -4.92 9.97
CA LEU A 195 14.11 -4.29 11.26
C LEU A 195 14.96 -4.87 12.41
N ILE A 196 15.17 -6.19 12.43
CA ILE A 196 16.06 -6.83 13.40
C ILE A 196 17.49 -6.33 13.21
N ALA A 197 17.99 -6.27 11.98
CA ALA A 197 19.33 -5.78 11.68
C ALA A 197 19.52 -4.32 12.11
N LEU A 198 18.53 -3.44 11.85
CA LEU A 198 18.55 -2.05 12.32
C LEU A 198 18.65 -1.95 13.85
N ALA A 199 18.12 -2.92 14.60
CA ALA A 199 18.17 -2.95 16.06
C ALA A 199 19.46 -3.56 16.62
N THR A 200 20.07 -4.51 15.91
CA THR A 200 21.20 -5.30 16.44
C THR A 200 22.54 -5.00 15.80
N ASP A 201 22.56 -4.38 14.63
CA ASP A 201 23.77 -4.18 13.83
C ASP A 201 23.95 -2.69 13.46
N PRO A 202 24.92 -2.00 14.09
CA PRO A 202 25.25 -0.61 13.77
C PRO A 202 25.67 -0.38 12.33
N ASP A 203 26.22 -1.38 11.63
CA ASP A 203 26.70 -1.23 10.25
C ASP A 203 25.54 -1.22 9.24
N HIS A 204 24.36 -1.71 9.65
CA HIS A 204 23.17 -1.78 8.81
C HIS A 204 22.16 -0.66 9.06
N THR A 205 22.44 0.29 9.97
CA THR A 205 21.47 1.35 10.31
C THR A 205 21.09 2.23 9.12
N ASP A 206 21.97 2.32 8.12
CA ASP A 206 21.80 3.18 6.94
C ASP A 206 21.22 2.45 5.71
N ALA A 207 21.08 1.12 5.77
CA ALA A 207 20.59 0.34 4.63
C ALA A 207 19.09 0.57 4.43
N THR A 208 18.67 0.83 3.19
CA THR A 208 17.24 0.81 2.86
C THR A 208 16.72 -0.62 2.87
N LEU A 209 15.41 -0.78 3.03
CA LEU A 209 14.77 -2.09 2.94
C LEU A 209 15.10 -2.82 1.62
N TYR A 210 15.13 -2.11 0.49
CA TYR A 210 15.48 -2.71 -0.80
C TYR A 210 16.93 -3.17 -0.83
N ASP A 211 17.87 -2.29 -0.45
CA ASP A 211 19.31 -2.61 -0.48
C ASP A 211 19.62 -3.77 0.46
N PHE A 212 19.03 -3.79 1.66
CA PHE A 212 19.15 -4.89 2.61
C PHE A 212 18.74 -6.23 1.99
N ILE A 213 17.60 -6.27 1.29
CA ILE A 213 17.14 -7.49 0.62
C ILE A 213 18.05 -7.83 -0.59
N ALA A 214 18.48 -6.83 -1.36
CA ALA A 214 19.26 -7.00 -2.59
C ALA A 214 20.71 -7.45 -2.33
N ASP A 215 21.35 -7.00 -1.25
CA ASP A 215 22.76 -7.24 -0.90
C ASP A 215 23.06 -8.67 -0.40
N GLY A 216 22.12 -9.61 -0.58
CA GLY A 216 22.39 -11.03 -0.41
C GLY A 216 22.02 -11.61 0.95
N HIS A 217 21.42 -10.81 1.85
CA HIS A 217 20.57 -11.36 2.93
C HIS A 217 19.36 -12.13 2.37
N ALA A 218 19.09 -11.97 1.07
CA ALA A 218 18.27 -12.87 0.28
C ALA A 218 18.68 -14.35 0.40
N GLY A 219 19.95 -14.72 0.62
CA GLY A 219 20.31 -16.14 0.77
C GLY A 219 19.51 -16.86 1.87
N ASP A 220 19.25 -16.15 2.97
CA ASP A 220 18.53 -16.69 4.12
C ASP A 220 17.00 -16.59 3.96
N LEU A 221 16.50 -15.77 3.04
CA LEU A 221 15.05 -15.60 2.80
C LEU A 221 14.43 -16.76 1.99
N TRP A 222 15.24 -17.72 1.53
CA TRP A 222 14.80 -18.89 0.75
C TRP A 222 15.11 -20.19 1.51
N PRO A 223 14.37 -20.51 2.59
CA PRO A 223 14.53 -21.78 3.28
C PRO A 223 14.33 -22.94 2.29
N GLY A 224 15.25 -23.92 2.31
CA GLY A 224 15.20 -25.11 1.46
C GLY A 224 15.90 -25.01 0.10
N ARG A 225 16.47 -23.86 -0.29
CA ARG A 225 17.48 -23.86 -1.37
C ARG A 225 18.84 -24.27 -0.78
N PRO A 226 19.55 -25.26 -1.35
CA PRO A 226 20.92 -25.53 -0.93
C PRO A 226 21.74 -24.25 -1.09
N PRO A 227 22.68 -23.95 -0.17
CA PRO A 227 23.69 -22.92 -0.40
C PRO A 227 24.29 -23.20 -1.76
N ARG A 228 24.00 -22.35 -2.75
CA ARG A 228 24.67 -22.48 -4.04
C ARG A 228 26.09 -22.00 -3.80
N ASP A 229 27.06 -22.85 -4.09
CA ASP A 229 28.42 -22.40 -4.37
C ASP A 229 28.33 -21.45 -5.58
N GLY A 230 28.20 -20.14 -5.32
CA GLY A 230 27.97 -19.12 -6.33
C GLY A 230 27.43 -17.82 -5.74
N PRO A 231 27.45 -16.71 -6.51
CA PRO A 231 26.86 -15.46 -6.06
C PRO A 231 25.39 -15.66 -5.71
N SER A 232 24.94 -15.09 -4.59
CA SER A 232 23.53 -15.09 -4.18
C SER A 232 22.65 -14.71 -5.38
N PRO A 233 21.52 -15.41 -5.60
CA PRO A 233 20.63 -15.06 -6.70
C PRO A 233 20.26 -13.59 -6.56
N LYS A 234 20.57 -12.80 -7.60
CA LYS A 234 20.16 -11.40 -7.64
C LYS A 234 18.65 -11.33 -7.48
N LEU A 235 18.20 -10.39 -6.65
CA LEU A 235 16.79 -10.07 -6.52
C LEU A 235 16.23 -9.74 -7.91
N ASP A 236 15.16 -10.42 -8.33
CA ASP A 236 14.46 -10.07 -9.56
C ASP A 236 13.66 -8.79 -9.30
N PRO A 237 13.95 -7.68 -10.01
CA PRO A 237 13.25 -6.41 -9.79
C PRO A 237 11.74 -6.51 -9.97
N ALA A 238 11.25 -7.31 -10.92
CA ALA A 238 9.82 -7.46 -11.19
C ALA A 238 9.12 -8.17 -10.02
N ASP A 239 9.77 -9.20 -9.46
CA ASP A 239 9.28 -9.87 -8.24
C ASP A 239 9.27 -8.89 -7.06
N ALA A 240 10.28 -8.00 -6.96
CA ALA A 240 10.37 -7.01 -5.89
C ALA A 240 9.26 -5.95 -5.99
N VAL A 241 8.99 -5.46 -7.19
CA VAL A 241 7.85 -4.57 -7.47
C VAL A 241 6.54 -5.21 -7.01
N ARG A 242 6.34 -6.49 -7.34
CA ARG A 242 5.16 -7.25 -6.93
C ARG A 242 5.10 -7.45 -5.41
N GLY A 243 6.22 -7.82 -4.79
CA GLY A 243 6.36 -8.03 -3.36
C GLY A 243 5.98 -6.80 -2.55
N PHE A 244 6.62 -5.66 -2.81
CA PHE A 244 6.34 -4.41 -2.10
C PHE A 244 4.94 -3.87 -2.37
N SER A 245 4.42 -4.03 -3.58
CA SER A 245 3.02 -3.67 -3.88
C SER A 245 2.05 -4.52 -3.06
N GLY A 246 2.36 -5.80 -2.86
CA GLY A 246 1.62 -6.71 -2.00
C GLY A 246 1.60 -6.26 -0.54
N LEU A 247 2.75 -5.86 0.01
CA LEU A 247 2.83 -5.31 1.37
C LEU A 247 1.97 -4.05 1.53
N ILE A 248 1.89 -3.19 0.50
CA ILE A 248 1.05 -1.98 0.52
C ILE A 248 -0.45 -2.32 0.54
N VAL A 249 -0.90 -3.19 -0.37
CA VAL A 249 -2.34 -3.47 -0.55
C VAL A 249 -2.89 -4.41 0.52
N LEU A 250 -2.17 -5.48 0.80
CA LEU A 250 -2.65 -6.56 1.68
C LEU A 250 -2.04 -6.48 3.07
N GLY A 251 -0.79 -6.00 3.17
CA GLY A 251 -0.03 -5.97 4.41
C GLY A 251 -0.09 -4.67 5.21
N ASP A 252 -1.03 -3.80 4.86
CA ASP A 252 -1.30 -2.53 5.56
C ASP A 252 -0.12 -1.51 5.55
N ALA A 253 0.89 -1.75 4.69
CA ALA A 253 2.05 -0.88 4.49
C ALA A 253 1.81 0.39 3.67
N TRP A 254 0.56 0.77 3.43
CA TRP A 254 0.17 1.92 2.62
C TRP A 254 0.47 3.29 3.25
N GLN A 255 0.94 3.28 4.51
CA GLN A 255 1.49 4.44 5.20
C GLN A 255 3.01 4.36 5.40
N SER A 256 3.66 3.32 4.88
CA SER A 256 5.09 3.06 5.08
C SER A 256 5.98 3.88 4.15
N VAL A 257 6.75 4.79 4.72
CA VAL A 257 7.80 5.50 3.97
C VAL A 257 8.79 4.49 3.38
N ASP A 258 9.20 3.49 4.17
CA ASP A 258 10.22 2.52 3.80
C ASP A 258 9.78 1.59 2.67
N VAL A 259 8.53 1.14 2.67
CA VAL A 259 8.03 0.26 1.60
C VAL A 259 7.82 1.04 0.30
N TYR A 260 7.33 2.28 0.34
CA TYR A 260 7.27 3.09 -0.89
C TYR A 260 8.66 3.43 -1.41
N TRP A 261 9.64 3.65 -0.53
CA TRP A 261 11.02 3.85 -0.95
C TRP A 261 11.64 2.57 -1.54
N ALA A 262 11.36 1.41 -0.95
CA ALA A 262 11.78 0.13 -1.48
C ALA A 262 11.13 -0.18 -2.83
N LEU A 263 9.83 0.10 -2.97
CA LEU A 263 9.09 -0.01 -4.25
C LEU A 263 9.70 0.92 -5.31
N ARG A 264 10.03 2.16 -4.95
CA ARG A 264 10.74 3.09 -5.85
C ARG A 264 12.05 2.49 -6.34
N GLN A 265 12.85 1.88 -5.47
CA GLN A 265 14.14 1.30 -5.85
C GLN A 265 13.97 0.06 -6.73
N ALA A 266 12.99 -0.80 -6.43
CA ALA A 266 12.62 -1.93 -7.27
C ALA A 266 12.19 -1.48 -8.67
N LEU A 267 11.36 -0.43 -8.79
CA LEU A 267 10.93 0.12 -10.07
C LEU A 267 12.08 0.73 -10.89
N VAL A 268 13.05 1.38 -10.22
CA VAL A 268 14.28 1.83 -10.89
C VAL A 268 15.08 0.65 -11.43
N ALA A 269 15.25 -0.39 -10.63
CA ALA A 269 15.96 -1.60 -11.05
C ALA A 269 15.23 -2.36 -12.19
N ASP A 270 13.90 -2.27 -12.23
CA ASP A 270 13.05 -2.82 -13.30
C ASP A 270 13.00 -1.93 -14.57
N GLY A 271 13.52 -0.70 -14.49
CA GLY A 271 13.56 0.26 -15.59
C GLY A 271 12.29 1.11 -15.76
N ASP A 272 11.28 0.98 -14.88
CA ASP A 272 10.08 1.81 -14.88
C ASP A 272 10.29 3.13 -14.11
N GLN A 273 11.14 3.99 -14.67
CA GLN A 273 11.53 5.28 -14.09
C GLN A 273 10.34 6.22 -13.81
N PRO A 274 9.33 6.38 -14.69
CA PRO A 274 8.18 7.23 -14.41
C PRO A 274 7.36 6.75 -13.22
N THR A 275 7.09 5.44 -13.10
CA THR A 275 6.34 4.88 -11.97
C THR A 275 7.18 4.93 -10.69
N ALA A 276 8.49 4.70 -10.77
CA ALA A 276 9.41 4.86 -9.64
C ALA A 276 9.31 6.27 -9.04
N TYR A 277 9.20 7.29 -9.90
CA TYR A 277 9.02 8.66 -9.45
C TYR A 277 7.67 8.91 -8.77
N LEU A 278 6.60 8.23 -9.18
CA LEU A 278 5.32 8.29 -8.46
C LEU A 278 5.44 7.70 -7.04
N ALA A 279 6.16 6.59 -6.89
CA ALA A 279 6.43 5.99 -5.57
C ALA A 279 7.28 6.93 -4.69
N GLU A 280 8.25 7.64 -5.28
CA GLU A 280 9.02 8.69 -4.58
C GLU A 280 8.11 9.85 -4.11
N LEU A 281 7.21 10.33 -4.97
CA LEU A 281 6.23 11.36 -4.59
C LEU A 281 5.36 10.91 -3.42
N ARG A 282 4.96 9.63 -3.40
CA ARG A 282 4.18 9.05 -2.30
C ARG A 282 4.97 8.96 -1.00
N ALA A 283 6.23 8.50 -1.03
CA ALA A 283 7.08 8.47 0.15
C ALA A 283 7.29 9.89 0.72
N ASN A 284 7.50 10.88 -0.15
CA ASN A 284 7.65 12.29 0.23
C ASN A 284 6.35 12.89 0.81
N GLU A 285 5.18 12.56 0.24
CA GLU A 285 3.88 12.93 0.79
C GLU A 285 3.72 12.42 2.24
N LEU A 286 4.08 11.16 2.48
CA LEU A 286 4.01 10.54 3.81
C LEU A 286 4.95 11.23 4.81
N LEU A 287 6.20 11.48 4.42
CA LEU A 287 7.17 12.23 5.23
C LEU A 287 6.66 13.64 5.56
N ALA A 288 6.12 14.36 4.58
CA ALA A 288 5.53 15.69 4.77
C ALA A 288 4.30 15.65 5.70
N ALA A 289 3.58 14.53 5.74
CA ALA A 289 2.48 14.28 6.68
C ALA A 289 2.95 13.86 8.09
N GLY A 290 4.26 13.85 8.36
CA GLY A 290 4.83 13.51 9.66
C GLY A 290 5.00 12.01 9.91
N ARG A 291 4.84 11.17 8.88
CA ARG A 291 5.20 9.75 8.96
C ARG A 291 6.72 9.63 9.05
N LYS A 292 7.16 8.60 9.77
CA LYS A 292 8.58 8.34 9.99
C LYS A 292 8.97 7.06 9.28
N SER A 293 10.21 7.02 8.83
CA SER A 293 10.87 5.77 8.48
C SER A 293 11.13 4.96 9.76
N LEU A 294 11.08 3.63 9.63
CA LEU A 294 11.49 2.68 10.65
C LEU A 294 13.02 2.53 10.73
N ALA A 295 13.76 3.06 9.75
CA ALA A 295 15.21 3.27 9.83
C ALA A 295 15.51 4.66 10.43
N PRO A 296 16.07 4.75 11.65
CA PRO A 296 16.27 6.02 12.34
C PRO A 296 17.15 7.03 11.58
N THR A 297 18.11 6.56 10.78
CA THR A 297 19.04 7.40 10.01
C THR A 297 18.60 7.66 8.57
N PHE A 298 17.46 7.11 8.14
CA PHE A 298 16.96 7.18 6.76
C PHE A 298 16.94 8.60 6.19
N LEU A 299 16.48 9.58 6.98
CA LEU A 299 16.37 10.98 6.56
C LEU A 299 17.74 11.65 6.33
N ILE A 300 18.79 11.18 6.99
CA ILE A 300 20.15 11.74 6.92
C ILE A 300 20.86 11.28 5.64
N SER A 301 20.65 10.03 5.23
CA SER A 301 21.35 9.43 4.08
C SER A 301 20.66 9.70 2.74
N HIS A 302 19.33 9.86 2.71
CA HIS A 302 18.54 9.90 1.46
C HIS A 302 18.18 11.30 0.96
N THR A 303 18.31 12.32 1.81
CA THR A 303 18.37 13.72 1.35
C THR A 303 19.68 14.04 0.60
N VAL A 304 20.68 13.14 0.63
CA VAL A 304 22.05 13.37 0.12
C VAL A 304 22.43 12.46 -1.07
N GLY A 305 21.47 11.77 -1.71
CA GLY A 305 21.69 11.19 -3.05
C GLY A 305 22.40 9.83 -3.12
N ARG A 306 22.27 8.97 -2.11
CA ARG A 306 22.78 7.57 -2.17
C ARG A 306 21.91 6.58 -2.96
N GLY A 307 20.66 6.93 -3.29
CA GLY A 307 19.82 6.08 -4.15
C GLY A 307 20.19 6.22 -5.63
N ALA A 308 20.00 5.15 -6.41
CA ALA A 308 20.15 5.20 -7.87
C ALA A 308 19.36 6.40 -8.44
N ALA A 309 20.03 7.30 -9.15
CA ALA A 309 19.41 8.52 -9.64
C ALA A 309 18.22 8.20 -10.56
N LEU A 310 17.10 8.91 -10.39
CA LEU A 310 15.99 8.80 -11.33
C LEU A 310 16.37 9.45 -12.66
N GLU A 311 16.41 8.65 -13.71
CA GLU A 311 16.65 9.10 -15.09
C GLU A 311 15.34 9.55 -15.75
N VAL A 312 14.60 10.44 -15.07
CA VAL A 312 13.35 11.03 -15.58
C VAL A 312 13.60 12.48 -15.99
N SER A 313 13.28 12.82 -17.24
CA SER A 313 13.36 14.19 -17.75
C SER A 313 12.49 15.15 -16.93
N ASP A 314 12.85 16.44 -16.88
CA ASP A 314 12.08 17.44 -16.13
C ASP A 314 10.64 17.57 -16.64
N ALA A 315 10.44 17.41 -17.95
CA ALA A 315 9.10 17.39 -18.56
C ALA A 315 8.27 16.21 -18.03
N ASN A 316 8.84 15.00 -17.99
CA ASN A 316 8.16 13.82 -17.46
C ASN A 316 7.93 13.93 -15.95
N LYS A 317 8.85 14.53 -15.20
CA LYS A 317 8.66 14.84 -13.76
C LYS A 317 7.48 15.79 -13.54
N LEU A 318 7.31 16.80 -14.39
CA LEU A 318 6.17 17.72 -14.29
C LEU A 318 4.84 17.02 -14.57
N ILE A 319 4.78 16.20 -15.63
CA ILE A 319 3.60 15.39 -15.98
C ILE A 319 3.25 14.42 -14.85
N ALA A 320 4.24 13.70 -14.32
CA ALA A 320 4.06 12.75 -13.23
C ALA A 320 3.56 13.43 -11.94
N ARG A 321 4.07 14.63 -11.60
CA ARG A 321 3.59 15.41 -10.45
C ARG A 321 2.13 15.84 -10.60
N ASP A 322 1.75 16.37 -11.76
CA ASP A 322 0.34 16.73 -12.04
C ASP A 322 -0.57 15.50 -11.95
N TYR A 323 -0.16 14.41 -12.59
CA TYR A 323 -0.90 13.16 -12.55
C TYR A 323 -1.06 12.65 -11.12
N PHE A 324 0.03 12.56 -10.36
CA PHE A 324 0.02 12.09 -8.98
C PHE A 324 -0.95 12.90 -8.12
N ALA A 325 -0.89 14.23 -8.19
CA ALA A 325 -1.78 15.09 -7.43
C ALA A 325 -3.27 14.83 -7.74
N ARG A 326 -3.64 14.73 -9.03
CA ARG A 326 -5.02 14.43 -9.44
C ARG A 326 -5.45 13.01 -9.05
N ALA A 327 -4.58 12.03 -9.22
CA ALA A 327 -4.85 10.64 -8.90
C ALA A 327 -4.98 10.42 -7.39
N ARG A 328 -4.18 11.09 -6.55
CA ARG A 328 -4.31 11.09 -5.09
C ARG A 328 -5.66 11.65 -4.62
N VAL A 329 -6.07 12.80 -5.15
CA VAL A 329 -7.39 13.38 -4.84
C VAL A 329 -8.53 12.42 -5.25
N ALA A 330 -8.44 11.82 -6.44
CA ALA A 330 -9.43 10.87 -6.91
C ALA A 330 -9.46 9.58 -6.07
N ALA A 331 -8.30 9.10 -5.62
CA ALA A 331 -8.17 7.93 -4.76
C ALA A 331 -8.80 8.18 -3.38
N ASP A 332 -8.53 9.33 -2.78
CA ASP A 332 -9.09 9.72 -1.47
C ASP A 332 -10.61 9.86 -1.56
N GLN A 333 -11.13 10.52 -2.60
CA GLN A 333 -12.57 10.64 -2.81
C GLN A 333 -13.24 9.28 -3.04
N TRP A 334 -12.62 8.38 -3.82
CA TRP A 334 -13.14 7.03 -4.03
C TRP A 334 -13.19 6.24 -2.72
N CYS A 335 -12.14 6.34 -1.89
CA CYS A 335 -12.12 5.69 -0.58
C CYS A 335 -13.23 6.21 0.33
N VAL A 336 -13.41 7.53 0.42
CA VAL A 336 -14.49 8.16 1.19
C VAL A 336 -15.87 7.69 0.69
N ASN A 337 -16.07 7.65 -0.63
CA ASN A 337 -17.33 7.19 -1.22
C ASN A 337 -17.60 5.73 -0.88
N ARG A 338 -16.58 4.85 -0.96
CA ARG A 338 -16.72 3.42 -0.65
C ARG A 338 -17.06 3.22 0.83
N LEU A 339 -16.34 3.88 1.73
CA LEU A 339 -16.61 3.78 3.17
C LEU A 339 -18.00 4.33 3.52
N THR A 340 -18.43 5.41 2.87
CA THR A 340 -19.78 5.98 3.05
C THR A 340 -20.86 5.01 2.56
N TYR A 341 -20.65 4.38 1.41
CA TYR A 341 -21.56 3.36 0.87
C TYR A 341 -21.70 2.18 1.83
N MET A 342 -20.60 1.70 2.41
CA MET A 342 -20.61 0.60 3.37
C MET A 342 -21.29 0.95 4.71
N ALA A 343 -21.23 2.21 5.15
CA ALA A 343 -21.61 2.59 6.50
C ALA A 343 -23.09 2.28 6.83
N LEU A 344 -24.01 2.56 5.90
CA LEU A 344 -25.45 2.35 6.14
C LEU A 344 -25.84 0.86 6.19
N PRO A 345 -25.45 0.00 5.21
CA PRO A 345 -25.69 -1.43 5.30
C PRO A 345 -25.09 -2.07 6.56
N LEU A 346 -23.82 -1.77 6.88
CA LEU A 346 -23.15 -2.30 8.07
C LEU A 346 -23.88 -1.91 9.35
N ALA A 347 -24.34 -0.67 9.48
CA ALA A 347 -25.12 -0.23 10.64
C ALA A 347 -26.47 -0.97 10.81
N SER A 348 -26.99 -1.58 9.73
CA SER A 348 -28.19 -2.42 9.76
C SER A 348 -27.89 -3.92 9.97
N GLY A 349 -26.61 -4.28 10.16
CA GLY A 349 -26.14 -5.66 10.30
C GLY A 349 -25.95 -6.38 8.95
N ASP A 350 -26.09 -5.68 7.83
CA ASP A 350 -25.80 -6.24 6.51
C ASP A 350 -24.29 -6.26 6.26
N HIS A 351 -23.78 -7.33 5.64
CA HIS A 351 -22.34 -7.57 5.49
C HIS A 351 -22.06 -8.27 4.16
N PRO A 352 -21.01 -7.89 3.39
CA PRO A 352 -20.75 -8.52 2.09
C PRO A 352 -20.37 -10.00 2.20
N ASP A 353 -19.81 -10.45 3.33
CA ASP A 353 -19.55 -11.88 3.54
C ASP A 353 -20.84 -12.73 3.66
N THR A 354 -22.00 -12.11 3.85
CA THR A 354 -23.30 -12.82 3.98
C THR A 354 -24.35 -12.36 2.98
N ASN A 355 -24.15 -11.21 2.34
CA ASN A 355 -25.05 -10.67 1.34
C ASN A 355 -24.33 -10.55 -0.01
N PRO A 356 -24.59 -11.46 -0.97
CA PRO A 356 -23.96 -11.42 -2.28
C PRO A 356 -24.35 -10.17 -3.10
N ASN A 357 -25.44 -9.49 -2.72
CA ASN A 357 -25.92 -8.28 -3.39
C ASN A 357 -25.42 -6.99 -2.71
N PHE A 358 -24.56 -7.06 -1.70
CA PHE A 358 -24.09 -5.90 -0.94
C PHE A 358 -23.52 -4.80 -1.86
N TRP A 359 -22.84 -5.19 -2.94
CA TRP A 359 -22.21 -4.28 -3.90
C TRP A 359 -23.02 -4.03 -5.17
N GLN A 360 -24.28 -4.48 -5.25
CA GLN A 360 -25.05 -4.43 -6.51
C GLN A 360 -25.25 -3.00 -7.05
N ASP A 361 -25.35 -2.02 -6.14
CA ASP A 361 -25.60 -0.61 -6.46
C ASP A 361 -24.32 0.25 -6.38
N TRP A 362 -23.17 -0.37 -6.06
CA TRP A 362 -21.89 0.32 -5.99
C TRP A 362 -21.34 0.63 -7.38
N THR A 363 -20.79 1.84 -7.53
CA THR A 363 -20.09 2.26 -8.75
C THR A 363 -18.77 2.93 -8.40
N ASP A 364 -17.75 2.67 -9.22
CA ASP A 364 -16.43 3.28 -9.04
C ASP A 364 -16.44 4.77 -9.39
N ASN A 365 -16.78 5.58 -8.40
CA ASN A 365 -16.88 7.04 -8.53
C ASN A 365 -16.00 7.76 -7.49
N PRO A 366 -15.10 8.68 -7.89
CA PRO A 366 -14.72 8.99 -9.27
C PRO A 366 -13.92 7.83 -9.91
N PRO A 367 -13.91 7.71 -11.24
CA PRO A 367 -12.99 6.79 -11.93
C PRO A 367 -11.53 7.20 -11.70
N ALA A 368 -10.61 6.25 -11.81
CA ALA A 368 -9.18 6.56 -11.78
C ALA A 368 -8.80 7.45 -12.97
N PRO A 369 -7.99 8.51 -12.77
CA PRO A 369 -7.45 9.28 -13.89
C PRO A 369 -6.57 8.38 -14.78
N PRO A 370 -6.61 8.57 -16.12
CA PRO A 370 -5.78 7.77 -17.01
C PRO A 370 -4.29 8.02 -16.72
N VAL A 371 -3.51 6.94 -16.66
CA VAL A 371 -2.06 7.02 -16.51
C VAL A 371 -1.47 7.72 -17.74
N PRO A 372 -0.57 8.72 -17.59
CA PRO A 372 0.05 9.39 -18.72
C PRO A 372 0.87 8.43 -19.58
N ASP A 373 0.85 8.64 -20.89
CA ASP A 373 1.79 8.00 -21.81
C ASP A 373 3.12 8.77 -21.75
N TYR A 374 4.13 8.19 -21.09
CA TYR A 374 5.47 8.78 -20.94
C TYR A 374 6.37 8.55 -22.15
N SER A 375 5.88 7.93 -23.24
CA SER A 375 6.69 7.72 -24.44
C SER A 375 7.10 9.05 -25.07
N GLU A 376 8.33 9.13 -25.58
CA GLU A 376 8.84 10.32 -26.29
C GLU A 376 7.94 10.73 -27.48
N LYS A 377 7.19 9.77 -28.04
CA LYS A 377 6.21 9.98 -29.10
C LYS A 377 5.01 10.81 -28.65
N ALA A 378 4.60 10.73 -27.38
CA ALA A 378 3.54 11.58 -26.84
C ALA A 378 4.04 13.02 -26.68
N LEU A 379 5.24 13.20 -26.14
CA LEU A 379 5.84 14.53 -25.94
C LEU A 379 6.14 15.23 -27.28
N SER A 380 6.68 14.50 -28.25
CA SER A 380 6.95 15.05 -29.59
C SER A 380 5.66 15.45 -30.32
N ARG A 381 4.56 14.69 -30.19
CA ARG A 381 3.25 15.08 -30.71
C ARG A 381 2.70 16.35 -30.06
N ALA A 382 2.83 16.48 -28.74
CA ALA A 382 2.41 17.68 -28.01
C ALA A 382 3.22 18.92 -28.42
N MET A 383 4.56 18.79 -28.51
CA MET A 383 5.45 19.87 -28.97
C MET A 383 5.20 20.25 -30.43
N LEU A 384 4.98 19.26 -31.31
CA LEU A 384 4.63 19.51 -32.70
C LEU A 384 3.31 20.28 -32.80
N GLY A 385 2.29 19.88 -32.01
CA GLY A 385 1.00 20.58 -31.94
C GLY A 385 1.14 22.02 -31.47
N ALA A 386 1.91 22.27 -30.40
CA ALA A 386 2.18 23.61 -29.89
C ALA A 386 2.96 24.47 -30.91
N GLY A 387 3.96 23.89 -31.58
CA GLY A 387 4.73 24.55 -32.62
C GLY A 387 3.87 24.94 -33.82
N VAL A 388 2.97 24.05 -34.27
CA VAL A 388 1.98 24.34 -35.31
C VAL A 388 1.03 25.45 -34.88
N GLY A 389 0.53 25.42 -33.64
CA GLY A 389 -0.32 26.48 -33.09
C GLY A 389 0.36 27.87 -33.11
N LEU A 390 1.63 27.93 -32.67
CA LEU A 390 2.41 29.16 -32.72
C LEU A 390 2.62 29.67 -34.15
N LEU A 391 2.94 28.78 -35.09
CA LEU A 391 3.08 29.14 -36.51
C LEU A 391 1.78 29.68 -37.11
N VAL A 392 0.63 29.13 -36.75
CA VAL A 392 -0.68 29.64 -37.18
C VAL A 392 -0.93 31.04 -36.63
N ILE A 393 -0.64 31.28 -35.35
CA ILE A 393 -0.76 32.61 -34.73
C ILE A 393 0.14 33.62 -35.43
N LEU A 394 1.42 33.27 -35.65
CA LEU A 394 2.39 34.14 -36.33
C LEU A 394 1.97 34.43 -37.78
N SER A 395 1.45 33.43 -38.49
CA SER A 395 0.93 33.59 -39.85
C SER A 395 -0.30 34.51 -39.88
N GLY A 396 -1.22 34.36 -38.91
CA GLY A 396 -2.37 35.25 -38.75
C GLY A 396 -1.95 36.70 -38.51
N ILE A 397 -0.97 36.92 -37.63
CA ILE A 397 -0.38 38.25 -37.38
C ILE A 397 0.23 38.82 -38.66
N ALA A 398 1.00 38.02 -39.40
CA ALA A 398 1.62 38.44 -40.65
C ALA A 398 0.59 38.87 -41.71
N VAL A 399 -0.52 38.13 -41.82
CA VAL A 399 -1.63 38.47 -42.72
C VAL A 399 -2.28 39.79 -42.32
N VAL A 400 -2.55 39.99 -41.02
CA VAL A 400 -3.12 41.25 -40.50
C VAL A 400 -2.19 42.43 -40.80
N VAL A 401 -0.89 42.28 -40.51
CA VAL A 401 0.13 43.31 -40.81
C VAL A 401 0.16 43.63 -42.30
N TRP A 402 0.12 42.62 -43.17
CA TRP A 402 0.09 42.82 -44.62
C TRP A 402 -1.15 43.58 -45.09
N ILE A 403 -2.35 43.26 -44.56
CA ILE A 403 -3.60 43.98 -44.89
C ILE A 403 -3.48 45.46 -44.49
N VAL A 404 -2.99 45.74 -43.28
CA VAL A 404 -2.82 47.11 -42.77
C VAL A 404 -1.85 47.89 -43.65
N VAL A 405 -0.67 47.35 -43.94
CA VAL A 405 0.33 48.00 -44.81
C VAL A 405 -0.20 48.24 -46.21
N ARG A 406 -0.95 47.29 -46.78
CA ARG A 406 -1.56 47.43 -48.10
C ARG A 406 -2.60 48.55 -48.14
N ASN A 407 -3.42 48.68 -47.10
CA ASN A 407 -4.44 49.73 -47.02
C ASN A 407 -3.83 51.12 -46.78
N LEU A 408 -2.72 51.23 -46.06
CA LEU A 408 -2.00 52.51 -45.88
C LEU A 408 -1.29 53.00 -47.16
N ARG A 409 -1.05 52.12 -48.14
CA ARG A 409 -0.42 52.46 -49.42
C ARG A 409 -1.42 52.82 -50.53
N ARG A 410 -2.71 52.62 -50.28
CA ARG A 410 -3.80 53.06 -51.15
C ARG A 410 -4.29 54.41 -50.65
#